data_AF-X1CEA6-F1
#
_entry.id   AF-X1CEA6-F1
#
_cell.length_a   1.000
_cell.length_b   1.000
_cell.length_c   1.000
_cell.angle_alpha   90.00
_cell.angle_beta   90.00
_cell.angle_gamma   90.00
#
_symmetry.space_group_name_H-M   'P 1'
#
loop_
_entity.id
_entity.type
_entity.pdbx_description
1 polymer ?
#
loop_
_entity_poly.entity_id
_entity_poly.type
_entity_poly.pdbx_seq_one_letter_code
_entity_poly.pdbx_strand_id
1 'polypeptide(L)' 'MAKIDLNCDMGESFGAYKLGFDEEIIKYVSSANIACGFHAS' A
#
# COMPACT_ATOMS: atom_id res chain seq x y z
N MET A 1 -7.77 -10.78 24.38
CA MET A 1 -8.04 -10.97 22.95
C MET A 1 -6.75 -10.68 22.20
N ALA A 2 -6.30 -11.56 21.32
CA ALA A 2 -5.08 -11.31 20.54
C ALA A 2 -5.36 -10.21 19.51
N LYS A 3 -4.39 -9.30 19.31
CA LYS A 3 -4.42 -8.25 18.29
C LYS A 3 -3.39 -8.59 17.22
N ILE A 4 -3.75 -8.50 15.96
CA ILE A 4 -2.90 -8.77 14.80
C ILE A 4 -2.91 -7.53 13.90
N ASP A 5 -1.76 -7.27 13.26
CA ASP A 5 -1.61 -6.27 12.21
C ASP A 5 -1.78 -6.92 10.83
N LEU A 6 -2.50 -6.24 9.95
CA LEU A 6 -2.55 -6.54 8.52
C LEU A 6 -1.93 -5.36 7.78
N ASN A 7 -0.84 -5.61 7.07
CA ASN A 7 -0.17 -4.61 6.25
C ASN A 7 -0.28 -4.94 4.75
N CYS A 8 -0.10 -3.91 3.93
CA CYS A 8 -0.02 -4.02 2.48
C CYS A 8 0.95 -2.96 1.93
N ASP A 9 1.69 -3.34 0.89
CA ASP A 9 2.53 -2.41 0.13
C ASP A 9 1.63 -1.54 -0.77
N MET A 10 1.88 -0.24 -0.75
CA MET A 10 1.03 0.78 -1.37
C MET A 10 1.90 1.91 -1.95
N GLY A 11 1.30 2.74 -2.79
CA GLY A 11 2.06 3.77 -3.52
C GLY A 11 3.04 3.18 -4.52
N GLU A 12 2.79 1.96 -5.02
CA GLU A 12 3.70 1.27 -5.94
C GLU A 12 3.44 1.58 -7.42
N SER A 13 2.69 2.65 -7.71
CA SER A 13 2.57 3.20 -9.06
C SER A 13 3.92 3.77 -9.55
N PHE A 14 4.01 4.25 -10.79
CA PHE A 14 5.16 5.05 -11.23
C PHE A 14 4.83 5.89 -12.46
N GLY A 15 4.89 7.22 -12.33
CA GLY A 15 4.58 8.13 -13.43
C GLY A 15 3.15 7.93 -13.96
N ALA A 16 3.02 7.53 -15.22
CA ALA A 16 1.71 7.27 -15.84
C ALA A 16 1.12 5.88 -15.52
N TYR A 17 1.92 4.97 -14.94
CA TYR A 17 1.47 3.62 -14.65
C TYR A 17 0.81 3.56 -13.28
N LYS A 18 -0.50 3.23 -13.25
CA LYS A 18 -1.23 2.94 -12.02
C LYS A 18 -1.08 1.46 -11.68
N LEU A 19 -0.60 1.16 -10.47
CA LEU A 19 -0.47 -0.19 -9.94
C LEU A 19 -1.23 -0.30 -8.62
N GLY A 20 -1.87 -1.46 -8.40
CA GLY A 20 -2.59 -1.74 -7.15
C GLY A 20 -4.00 -1.14 -7.08
N PHE A 21 -4.62 -1.32 -5.91
CA PHE A 21 -5.97 -0.85 -5.58
C PHE A 21 -5.97 -0.10 -4.25
N ASP A 22 -5.03 0.84 -4.11
CA ASP A 22 -4.73 1.55 -2.87
C ASP A 22 -5.97 2.15 -2.18
N GLU A 23 -6.84 2.80 -2.97
CA GLU A 23 -8.09 3.40 -2.49
C GLU A 23 -9.06 2.38 -1.88
N GLU A 24 -9.03 1.14 -2.36
CA GLU A 24 -9.92 0.08 -1.87
C GLU A 24 -9.30 -0.68 -0.71
N ILE A 25 -8.01 -1.04 -0.79
CA ILE A 25 -7.37 -1.89 0.23
C ILE A 25 -7.13 -1.16 1.55
N ILE A 26 -6.92 0.16 1.52
CA ILE A 26 -6.66 0.97 2.74
C ILE A 26 -7.80 0.89 3.77
N LYS A 27 -9.02 0.53 3.32
CA LYS A 27 -10.20 0.35 4.18
C LYS A 27 -10.09 -0.89 5.09
N TYR A 28 -9.18 -1.83 4.79
CA TYR A 28 -9.11 -3.15 5.44
C TYR A 28 -7.80 -3.41 6.18
N VAL A 29 -6.73 -2.66 5.92
CA VAL A 29 -5.41 -2.85 6.53
C VAL A 29 -5.21 -1.94 7.74
N SER A 30 -4.36 -2.35 8.68
CA SER A 30 -3.98 -1.54 9.83
C SER A 30 -2.68 -0.76 9.62
N SER A 31 -1.83 -1.21 8.69
CA SER A 31 -0.59 -0.55 8.32
C SER A 31 -0.42 -0.50 6.80
N ALA A 32 0.25 0.52 6.28
CA ALA A 32 0.57 0.66 4.86
C ALA A 32 2.06 0.93 4.68
N ASN A 33 2.71 0.19 3.78
CA ASN A 33 4.13 0.36 3.46
C ASN A 33 4.23 1.16 2.15
N ILE A 34 4.68 2.41 2.22
CA ILE A 34 4.67 3.33 1.06
C ILE A 34 5.99 3.25 0.30
N ALA A 35 5.93 3.05 -1.02
CA ALA A 35 7.12 3.13 -1.86
C ALA A 35 7.73 4.54 -1.86
N CYS A 36 9.06 4.62 -1.95
CA CYS A 36 9.82 5.85 -1.70
C CYS A 36 10.55 6.41 -2.93
N GLY A 37 10.19 5.98 -4.14
CA GLY A 37 10.68 6.56 -5.39
C GLY A 37 11.88 5.86 -6.04
N PHE A 38 12.41 4.77 -5.46
CA PHE A 38 13.50 4.01 -6.06
C PHE A 38 13.00 2.85 -6.92
N HIS A 39 12.11 2.01 -6.38
CA HIS A 39 11.48 0.91 -7.13
C HIS A 39 10.08 1.25 -7.64
N ALA A 40 9.39 2.19 -7.00
CA ALA A 40 8.06 2.71 -7.36
C ALA A 40 7.77 4.03 -6.59
N SER A 41 6.71 4.76 -6.96
CA SER A 41 6.26 6.04 -6.36
C SER A 41 4.78 6.35 -6.54
#